data_AF-A0A3B5KZF5-F1
#
_entry.id   AF-A0A3B5KZF5-F1
#
_cell.length_a   1.000
_cell.length_b   1.000
_cell.length_c   1.000
_cell.angle_alpha   90.00
_cell.angle_beta   90.00
_cell.angle_gamma   90.00
#
_symmetry.space_group_name_H-M   'P 1'
#
loop_
_entity.id
_entity.type
_entity.pdbx_description
1 polymer ?
#
loop_
_entity_poly.entity_id
_entity_poly.type
_entity_poly.pdbx_seq_one_letter_code
_entity_poly.pdbx_strand_id
1 'polypeptide(L)'
;MWLLTFFRLFVSGLIQKRLTMNIVFVLFSGLHGEHVRCWSYIGHQKRGQFISLNKDGCLSRRTVQHEVLHALGFNHEQVRSDRDRYVLIYHQNIKSGNEHNFQKKVTNNLGTPYDFQSVMQYGKYAFSKNGLPTIVAKSDSKWDWGRATEMSVNDIARVNKLYKCSEY
;
A
#
# COMPACT_ATOMS: atom_id res chain seq x y z
N MET A 1 28.27 -6.28 5.73
CA MET A 1 28.28 -7.34 4.70
C MET A 1 26.98 -8.17 4.75
N TRP A 2 25.81 -7.50 4.73
CA TRP A 2 24.48 -8.11 4.96
C TRP A 2 23.45 -7.72 3.89
N LEU A 3 23.90 -7.08 2.79
CA LEU A 3 23.05 -6.75 1.64
C LEU A 3 22.86 -7.92 0.65
N LEU A 4 23.55 -9.05 0.84
CA LEU A 4 23.54 -10.19 -0.09
C LEU A 4 22.57 -11.32 0.31
N THR A 5 21.92 -11.24 1.48
CA THR A 5 20.81 -12.14 1.86
C THR A 5 19.44 -11.53 1.54
N PHE A 6 19.40 -10.26 1.14
CA PHE A 6 18.19 -9.44 1.02
C PHE A 6 17.30 -9.76 -0.19
N PHE A 7 17.77 -10.60 -1.12
CA PHE A 7 17.04 -10.97 -2.35
C PHE A 7 16.59 -12.43 -2.43
N ARG A 8 16.96 -13.29 -1.46
CA ARG A 8 16.57 -14.72 -1.47
C ARG A 8 15.17 -15.00 -0.90
N LEU A 9 14.50 -14.01 -0.29
CA LEU A 9 13.35 -14.25 0.60
C LEU A 9 12.11 -13.37 0.35
N PHE A 10 12.06 -12.57 -0.70
CA PHE A 10 10.98 -11.58 -0.84
C PHE A 10 9.57 -12.18 -0.99
N VAL A 11 9.46 -13.47 -1.35
CA VAL A 11 8.27 -14.32 -1.22
C VAL A 11 8.78 -15.77 -1.16
N SER A 12 9.13 -16.31 0.02
CA SER A 12 9.30 -17.77 0.32
C SER A 12 9.64 -18.76 -0.82
N GLY A 13 10.58 -18.45 -1.73
CA GLY A 13 10.96 -19.34 -2.83
C GLY A 13 10.00 -19.45 -4.03
N LEU A 14 9.13 -18.48 -4.31
CA LEU A 14 8.08 -18.61 -5.35
C LEU A 14 8.09 -17.58 -6.50
N ILE A 15 9.26 -17.03 -6.86
CA ILE A 15 9.41 -16.29 -8.14
C ILE A 15 10.60 -16.87 -8.92
N GLN A 16 10.44 -18.09 -9.45
CA GLN A 16 11.47 -18.74 -10.28
C GLN A 16 11.00 -19.18 -11.67
N LYS A 17 10.00 -18.51 -12.23
CA LYS A 17 9.73 -18.62 -13.67
C LYS A 17 9.61 -17.24 -14.31
N ARG A 18 10.78 -16.76 -14.77
CA ARG A 18 10.96 -15.94 -15.97
C ARG A 18 9.98 -14.76 -16.13
N LEU A 19 9.81 -13.96 -15.08
CA LEU A 19 9.57 -12.54 -15.31
C LEU A 19 10.91 -11.94 -15.74
N THR A 20 11.11 -11.75 -17.04
CA THR A 20 12.01 -10.71 -17.53
C THR A 20 11.42 -9.35 -17.16
N MET A 21 11.25 -9.08 -15.86
CA MET A 21 11.23 -7.73 -15.33
C MET A 21 12.63 -7.21 -15.60
N ASN A 22 12.79 -6.49 -16.71
CA ASN A 22 13.93 -5.63 -16.95
C ASN A 22 14.29 -4.99 -15.62
N ILE A 23 15.51 -5.27 -15.15
CA ILE A 23 16.02 -5.01 -13.80
C ILE A 23 15.43 -3.70 -13.27
N VAL A 24 14.44 -3.83 -12.39
CA VAL A 24 13.87 -2.69 -11.67
C VAL A 24 14.94 -2.29 -10.67
N PHE A 25 15.69 -1.24 -10.98
CA PHE A 25 16.57 -0.62 -10.00
C PHE A 25 15.68 0.04 -8.95
N VAL A 26 15.32 -0.72 -7.92
CA VAL A 26 14.69 -0.21 -6.70
C VAL A 26 15.80 0.28 -5.80
N LEU A 27 15.91 1.60 -5.64
CA LEU A 27 16.87 2.21 -4.74
C LEU A 27 16.18 2.53 -3.42
N PHE A 28 16.71 2.01 -2.33
CA PHE A 28 16.26 2.33 -0.97
C PHE A 28 17.08 3.50 -0.44
N SER A 29 16.43 4.64 -0.21
CA SER A 29 17.09 5.83 0.37
C SER A 29 16.50 6.16 1.74
N GLY A 30 17.35 6.23 2.76
CA GLY A 30 17.05 6.85 4.05
C GLY A 30 17.68 8.24 4.08
N LEU A 31 16.91 9.29 3.76
CA LEU A 31 17.37 10.66 3.97
C LEU A 31 17.26 11.00 5.46
N HIS A 32 18.33 11.56 6.03
CA HIS A 32 18.39 12.01 7.41
C HIS A 32 18.04 13.52 7.45
N GLY A 33 17.06 13.89 8.29
CA GLY A 33 16.61 15.27 8.46
C GLY A 33 15.30 15.57 7.73
N GLU A 34 14.31 16.02 8.50
CA GLU A 34 12.95 16.44 8.10
C GLU A 34 11.95 15.33 7.74
N HIS A 35 11.01 15.09 8.66
CA HIS A 35 9.85 14.18 8.58
C HIS A 35 10.12 12.79 8.01
N VAL A 36 10.11 11.77 8.88
CA VAL A 36 10.06 10.35 8.47
C VAL A 36 8.87 10.15 7.52
N ARG A 37 9.14 10.02 6.22
CA ARG A 37 8.15 9.71 5.18
C ARG A 37 8.55 8.39 4.56
N CYS A 38 7.64 7.43 4.62
CA CYS A 38 7.72 6.18 3.86
C CYS A 38 6.88 6.39 2.61
N TRP A 39 7.46 6.18 1.44
CA TRP A 39 6.75 6.41 0.18
C TRP A 39 7.38 5.65 -0.99
N SER A 40 6.57 5.45 -2.02
CA SER A 40 6.95 4.82 -3.27
C SER A 40 6.11 5.38 -4.41
N TYR A 41 6.65 5.35 -5.63
CA TYR A 41 5.87 5.61 -6.82
C TYR A 41 4.90 4.46 -7.11
N ILE A 42 3.75 4.78 -7.69
CA ILE A 42 2.80 3.74 -8.12
C ILE A 42 3.23 3.16 -9.46
N GLY A 43 3.53 1.86 -9.48
CA GLY A 43 3.89 1.10 -10.67
C GLY A 43 5.29 1.37 -11.20
N HIS A 44 5.65 0.66 -12.28
CA HIS A 44 6.93 0.78 -12.94
C HIS A 44 7.13 2.18 -13.54
N GLN A 45 8.17 2.86 -13.09
CA GLN A 45 8.63 4.11 -13.70
C GLN A 45 9.52 3.78 -14.91
N LYS A 46 9.56 4.66 -15.93
CA LYS A 46 10.33 4.41 -17.18
C LYS A 46 11.84 4.15 -16.99
N ARG A 47 12.38 4.36 -15.78
CA ARG A 47 13.77 4.15 -15.34
C ARG A 47 13.74 3.46 -13.97
N GLY A 48 14.90 3.27 -13.34
CA GLY A 48 14.94 2.93 -11.91
C GLY A 48 14.10 3.89 -11.05
N GLN A 49 13.57 3.40 -9.93
CA GLN A 49 12.70 4.16 -9.04
C GLN A 49 13.10 4.00 -7.58
N PHE A 50 12.87 5.03 -6.78
CA PHE A 50 13.12 4.98 -5.35
C PHE A 50 11.91 4.40 -4.61
N ILE A 51 12.21 3.58 -3.60
CA ILE A 51 11.30 3.31 -2.50
C ILE A 51 11.96 3.90 -1.25
N SER A 52 11.36 4.92 -0.66
CA SER A 52 11.91 5.56 0.53
C SER A 52 11.50 4.80 1.77
N LEU A 53 12.48 4.15 2.41
CA LEU A 53 12.34 3.50 3.69
C LEU A 53 13.35 4.09 4.66
N ASN A 54 12.93 5.08 5.44
CA ASN A 54 13.77 5.60 6.50
C ASN A 54 14.05 4.50 7.54
N LYS A 55 15.31 4.37 7.95
CA LYS A 55 15.72 3.42 9.00
C LYS A 55 14.92 3.63 10.28
N ASP A 56 14.58 4.87 10.57
CA ASP A 56 13.79 5.28 11.71
C ASP A 56 12.33 5.34 11.25
N GLY A 57 11.54 4.31 11.61
CA GLY A 57 10.08 4.31 11.43
C GLY A 57 9.51 3.64 10.17
N CYS A 58 10.30 3.34 9.13
CA CYS A 58 9.78 2.69 7.92
C CYS A 58 10.15 1.20 7.77
N LEU A 59 11.05 0.66 8.60
CA LEU A 59 11.54 -0.73 8.48
C LEU A 59 10.63 -1.79 9.13
N SER A 60 9.35 -1.48 9.30
CA SER A 60 8.36 -2.47 9.74
C SER A 60 7.92 -3.36 8.58
N ARG A 61 7.56 -4.63 8.85
CA ARG A 61 7.05 -5.56 7.82
C ARG A 61 5.87 -4.95 7.04
N ARG A 62 4.91 -4.36 7.76
CA ARG A 62 3.74 -3.65 7.21
C ARG A 62 4.17 -2.56 6.22
N THR A 63 5.05 -1.66 6.65
CA THR A 63 5.45 -0.50 5.85
C THR A 63 6.23 -0.92 4.62
N VAL A 64 7.19 -1.83 4.75
CA VAL A 64 7.95 -2.35 3.61
C VAL A 64 7.01 -2.95 2.56
N GLN A 65 6.07 -3.79 2.99
CA GLN A 65 5.08 -4.39 2.09
C GLN A 65 4.17 -3.35 1.44
N HIS A 66 3.72 -2.33 2.19
CA HIS A 66 2.92 -1.21 1.66
C HIS A 66 3.63 -0.48 0.52
N GLU A 67 4.89 -0.09 0.73
CA GLU A 67 5.64 0.69 -0.26
C GLU A 67 6.04 -0.16 -1.48
N VAL A 68 6.27 -1.45 -1.29
CA VAL A 68 6.48 -2.39 -2.39
C VAL A 68 5.21 -2.59 -3.19
N LEU A 69 4.03 -2.69 -2.56
CA LEU A 69 2.76 -2.78 -3.28
C LEU A 69 2.48 -1.53 -4.12
N HIS A 70 2.81 -0.33 -3.63
CA HIS A 70 2.80 0.87 -4.48
C HIS A 70 3.70 0.68 -5.70
N ALA A 71 4.94 0.25 -5.52
CA ALA A 71 5.87 0.02 -6.65
C ALA A 71 5.35 -1.03 -7.65
N LEU A 72 4.58 -2.01 -7.17
CA LEU A 72 3.90 -3.03 -7.98
C LEU A 72 2.61 -2.52 -8.66
N GLY A 73 2.20 -1.27 -8.43
CA GLY A 73 1.10 -0.62 -9.13
C GLY A 73 -0.22 -0.54 -8.35
N PHE A 74 -0.21 -0.86 -7.05
CA PHE A 74 -1.42 -0.85 -6.23
C PHE A 74 -1.66 0.52 -5.61
N ASN A 75 -2.87 1.04 -5.77
CA ASN A 75 -3.32 2.24 -5.06
C ASN A 75 -3.78 1.86 -3.64
N HIS A 76 -3.98 2.86 -2.79
CA HIS A 76 -4.64 2.65 -1.50
C HIS A 76 -6.04 2.08 -1.65
N GLU A 77 -6.47 1.29 -0.67
CA GLU A 77 -7.78 0.62 -0.71
C GLU A 77 -8.93 1.65 -0.65
N GLN A 78 -8.81 2.71 0.17
CA GLN A 78 -9.86 3.72 0.33
C GLN A 78 -10.07 4.64 -0.89
N VAL A 79 -9.21 4.53 -1.91
CA VAL A 79 -9.34 5.27 -3.16
C VAL A 79 -9.87 4.42 -4.31
N ARG A 80 -10.25 3.15 -4.07
CA ARG A 80 -10.86 2.32 -5.10
C ARG A 80 -12.10 2.97 -5.72
N SER A 81 -12.34 2.64 -6.98
CA SER A 81 -13.49 3.11 -7.76
C SER A 81 -14.84 2.75 -7.12
N ASP A 82 -14.90 1.62 -6.39
CA ASP A 82 -16.09 1.09 -5.71
C ASP A 82 -16.15 1.41 -4.21
N ARG A 83 -15.20 2.19 -3.67
CA ARG A 83 -15.06 2.42 -2.21
C ARG A 83 -16.32 2.98 -1.55
N ASP A 84 -17.09 3.80 -2.27
CA ASP A 84 -18.33 4.41 -1.75
C ASP A 84 -19.41 3.38 -1.43
N ARG A 85 -19.28 2.11 -1.85
CA ARG A 85 -20.18 1.03 -1.40
C ARG A 85 -19.87 0.55 0.01
N TYR A 86 -18.65 0.80 0.49
CA TYR A 86 -18.11 0.21 1.71
C TYR A 86 -17.79 1.26 2.78
N VAL A 87 -17.35 2.45 2.39
CA VAL A 87 -16.95 3.51 3.32
C VAL A 87 -17.60 4.85 3.02
N LEU A 88 -17.70 5.68 4.05
CA LEU A 88 -17.99 7.11 4.00
C LEU A 88 -16.71 7.89 4.31
N ILE A 89 -16.46 8.96 3.54
CA ILE A 89 -15.38 9.90 3.80
C ILE A 89 -15.95 11.18 4.39
N TYR A 90 -15.57 11.50 5.62
CA TYR A 90 -15.95 12.74 6.28
C TYR A 90 -14.95 13.84 5.98
N HIS A 91 -15.13 14.50 4.83
CA HIS A 91 -14.25 15.57 4.35
C HIS A 91 -14.09 16.71 5.36
N GLN A 92 -15.13 17.01 6.13
CA GLN A 92 -15.07 18.03 7.18
C GLN A 92 -14.06 17.71 8.30
N ASN A 93 -13.66 16.45 8.48
CA ASN A 93 -12.68 16.01 9.48
C ASN A 93 -11.25 15.97 8.94
N ILE A 94 -11.05 16.11 7.63
CA ILE A 94 -9.73 16.03 6.98
C ILE A 94 -8.95 17.34 7.21
N LYS A 95 -7.65 17.23 7.49
CA LYS A 95 -6.71 18.36 7.52
C LYS A 95 -6.67 19.05 6.16
N SER A 96 -6.83 20.38 6.17
CA SER A 96 -6.79 21.21 4.96
C SER A 96 -5.55 20.88 4.11
N GLY A 97 -5.75 20.69 2.81
CA GLY A 97 -4.72 20.33 1.84
C GLY A 97 -4.48 18.83 1.67
N ASN A 98 -5.06 17.97 2.51
CA ASN A 98 -4.90 16.51 2.44
C ASN A 98 -6.09 15.78 1.79
N GLU A 99 -7.10 16.51 1.31
CA GLU A 99 -8.31 15.96 0.72
C GLU A 99 -8.01 15.11 -0.53
N HIS A 100 -6.94 15.44 -1.25
CA HIS A 100 -6.49 14.71 -2.43
C HIS A 100 -6.14 13.24 -2.13
N ASN A 101 -5.73 12.91 -0.90
CA ASN A 101 -5.42 11.53 -0.47
C ASN A 101 -6.66 10.61 -0.39
N PHE A 102 -7.86 11.19 -0.47
CA PHE A 102 -9.14 10.47 -0.36
C PHE A 102 -9.93 10.50 -1.68
N GLN A 103 -9.38 11.13 -2.73
CA GLN A 103 -10.01 11.16 -4.05
C GLN A 103 -9.99 9.76 -4.66
N LYS A 104 -11.15 9.31 -5.17
CA LYS A 104 -11.25 8.04 -5.87
C LYS A 104 -10.34 8.03 -7.10
N LYS A 105 -9.79 6.86 -7.40
CA LYS A 105 -9.03 6.56 -8.60
C LYS A 105 -9.86 5.62 -9.48
N VAL A 106 -9.60 5.66 -10.79
CA VAL A 106 -10.09 4.64 -11.71
C VAL A 106 -9.22 3.40 -11.52
N THR A 107 -9.69 2.45 -10.70
CA THR A 107 -8.92 1.26 -10.34
C THR A 107 -9.41 0.02 -11.08
N ASN A 108 -8.47 -0.83 -11.49
CA ASN A 108 -8.75 -2.23 -11.80
C ASN A 108 -8.71 -3.01 -10.48
N ASN A 109 -9.87 -3.42 -9.99
CA ASN A 109 -10.00 -4.11 -8.71
C ASN A 109 -9.62 -5.59 -8.76
N LEU A 110 -9.28 -6.11 -9.96
CA LEU A 110 -8.82 -7.47 -10.20
C LEU A 110 -9.78 -8.54 -9.64
N GLY A 111 -11.07 -8.23 -9.53
CA GLY A 111 -12.09 -9.16 -9.05
C GLY A 111 -12.01 -9.49 -7.56
N THR A 112 -11.26 -8.74 -6.75
CA THR A 112 -11.30 -8.89 -5.28
C THR A 112 -12.30 -7.93 -4.65
N PRO A 113 -12.98 -8.33 -3.56
CA PRO A 113 -13.82 -7.44 -2.79
C PRO A 113 -12.98 -6.34 -2.12
N TYR A 114 -13.66 -5.30 -1.64
CA TYR A 114 -13.04 -4.26 -0.82
C TYR A 114 -12.53 -4.85 0.50
N ASP A 115 -11.29 -4.52 0.87
CA ASP A 115 -10.61 -5.16 1.99
C ASP A 115 -10.14 -4.16 3.07
N PHE A 116 -10.90 -4.06 4.15
CA PHE A 116 -10.55 -3.24 5.32
C PHE A 116 -9.30 -3.71 6.07
N GLN A 117 -8.84 -4.94 5.84
CA GLN A 117 -7.63 -5.52 6.42
C GLN A 117 -6.43 -5.45 5.48
N SER A 118 -6.59 -4.91 4.27
CA SER A 118 -5.48 -4.68 3.34
C SER A 118 -4.40 -3.81 3.98
N VAL A 119 -3.13 -4.13 3.72
CA VAL A 119 -2.03 -3.26 4.13
C VAL A 119 -2.08 -1.89 3.42
N MET A 120 -2.82 -1.81 2.31
CA MET A 120 -3.04 -0.59 1.52
C MET A 120 -4.20 0.28 2.05
N GLN A 121 -4.90 -0.16 3.09
CA GLN A 121 -6.03 0.57 3.67
C GLN A 121 -5.58 1.57 4.74
N TYR A 122 -5.92 2.86 4.56
CA TYR A 122 -5.73 3.89 5.59
C TYR A 122 -6.65 3.70 6.78
N GLY A 123 -6.13 3.82 8.00
CA GLY A 123 -6.93 3.75 9.22
C GLY A 123 -7.94 4.90 9.36
N LYS A 124 -8.92 4.71 10.25
CA LYS A 124 -10.08 5.61 10.47
C LYS A 124 -9.74 7.08 10.66
N TYR A 125 -8.62 7.38 11.32
CA TYR A 125 -8.22 8.73 11.73
C TYR A 125 -7.15 9.34 10.82
N ALA A 126 -6.86 8.70 9.68
CA ALA A 126 -5.86 9.21 8.73
C ALA A 126 -6.15 10.67 8.39
N PHE A 127 -5.16 11.54 8.53
CA PHE A 127 -5.26 12.97 8.27
C PHE A 127 -6.40 13.70 9.01
N SER A 128 -6.83 13.21 10.17
CA SER A 128 -7.85 13.92 10.97
C SER A 128 -7.32 15.23 11.56
N LYS A 129 -8.12 16.30 11.50
CA LYS A 129 -7.78 17.61 12.09
C LYS A 129 -8.37 17.82 13.49
N ASN A 130 -9.33 17.01 13.89
CA ASN A 130 -10.14 17.21 15.09
C ASN A 130 -10.27 15.94 15.95
N GLY A 131 -9.47 14.89 15.67
CA GLY A 131 -9.53 13.61 16.37
C GLY A 131 -10.74 12.75 16.02
N LEU A 132 -11.65 13.24 15.16
CA LEU A 132 -12.79 12.48 14.66
C LEU A 132 -12.39 11.63 13.43
N PRO A 133 -13.07 10.51 13.16
CA PRO A 133 -12.74 9.65 12.03
C PRO A 133 -12.96 10.37 10.69
N THR A 134 -12.01 10.21 9.77
CA THR A 134 -12.11 10.65 8.36
C THR A 134 -12.69 9.56 7.48
N ILE A 135 -12.54 8.28 7.85
CA ILE A 135 -13.09 7.12 7.13
C ILE A 135 -13.94 6.30 8.10
N VAL A 136 -15.18 5.99 7.71
CA VAL A 136 -16.11 5.16 8.49
C VAL A 136 -16.71 4.08 7.60
N ALA A 137 -16.82 2.85 8.10
CA ALA A 137 -17.46 1.77 7.37
C ALA A 137 -18.99 1.98 7.33
N LYS A 138 -19.60 1.72 6.17
CA LYS A 138 -21.05 1.86 5.98
C LYS A 138 -21.86 0.80 6.72
N SER A 139 -21.32 -0.41 6.85
CA SER A 139 -21.98 -1.53 7.52
C SER A 139 -22.05 -1.32 9.04
N ASP A 140 -20.98 -0.79 9.64
CA ASP A 140 -20.92 -0.50 11.06
C ASP A 140 -19.94 0.65 11.33
N SER A 141 -20.47 1.75 11.86
CA SER A 141 -19.68 2.94 12.18
C SER A 141 -18.68 2.73 13.33
N LYS A 142 -18.92 1.74 14.19
CA LYS A 142 -18.07 1.44 15.36
C LYS A 142 -17.00 0.42 15.03
N TRP A 143 -17.20 -0.42 14.01
CA TRP A 143 -16.27 -1.50 13.65
C TRP A 143 -14.84 -1.01 13.49
N ASP A 144 -13.91 -1.60 14.24
CA ASP A 144 -12.52 -1.20 14.35
C ASP A 144 -11.62 -1.98 13.37
N TRP A 145 -10.84 -1.27 12.57
CA TRP A 145 -10.08 -1.84 11.44
C TRP A 145 -8.86 -0.97 11.10
N GLY A 146 -8.04 -1.38 10.12
CA GLY A 146 -6.83 -0.65 9.69
C GLY A 146 -5.56 -1.02 10.45
N ARG A 147 -5.62 -2.14 11.19
CA ARG A 147 -4.53 -2.69 12.03
C ARG A 147 -3.67 -3.75 11.36
N ALA A 148 -3.70 -3.84 10.03
CA ALA A 148 -2.91 -4.81 9.27
C ALA A 148 -1.42 -4.75 9.68
N THR A 149 -0.81 -5.89 9.95
CA THR A 149 0.64 -6.03 10.22
C THR A 149 1.39 -6.59 9.02
N GLU A 150 0.67 -7.16 8.06
CA GLU A 150 1.16 -7.74 6.83
C GLU A 150 0.09 -7.67 5.72
N MET A 151 0.48 -8.02 4.49
CA MET A 151 -0.42 -8.18 3.35
C MET A 151 -1.57 -9.14 3.67
N SER A 152 -2.78 -8.78 3.28
CA SER A 152 -3.93 -9.67 3.35
C SER A 152 -3.90 -10.73 2.24
N VAL A 153 -4.80 -11.72 2.35
CA VAL A 153 -5.04 -12.70 1.26
C VAL A 153 -5.43 -11.98 -0.03
N ASN A 154 -6.21 -10.90 0.05
CA ASN A 154 -6.61 -10.13 -1.13
C ASN A 154 -5.44 -9.33 -1.72
N ASP A 155 -4.53 -8.82 -0.91
CA ASP A 155 -3.31 -8.14 -1.41
C ASP A 155 -2.45 -9.12 -2.23
N ILE A 156 -2.22 -10.32 -1.68
CA ILE A 156 -1.44 -11.38 -2.34
C ILE A 156 -2.13 -11.85 -3.63
N ALA A 157 -3.44 -12.12 -3.57
CA ALA A 157 -4.22 -12.55 -4.74
C ALA A 157 -4.20 -11.50 -5.85
N ARG A 158 -4.26 -10.21 -5.51
CA ARG A 158 -4.18 -9.12 -6.49
C ARG A 158 -2.81 -9.05 -7.17
N VAL A 159 -1.72 -9.20 -6.42
CA VAL A 159 -0.37 -9.28 -7.00
C VAL A 159 -0.28 -10.46 -7.98
N ASN A 160 -0.68 -11.65 -7.53
CA ASN A 160 -0.62 -12.85 -8.35
C ASN A 160 -1.45 -12.72 -9.63
N LYS A 161 -2.66 -12.15 -9.54
CA LYS A 161 -3.53 -11.96 -10.70
C LYS A 161 -3.01 -10.90 -11.67
N LEU A 162 -2.46 -9.79 -11.17
CA LEU A 162 -1.91 -8.73 -12.02
C LEU A 162 -0.69 -9.22 -12.80
N TYR A 163 0.20 -9.95 -12.14
CA TYR A 163 1.46 -10.45 -12.72
C TYR A 163 1.37 -11.86 -13.30
N LYS A 164 0.17 -12.47 -13.28
CA LYS A 164 -0.10 -13.82 -13.79
C LYS A 164 0.84 -14.87 -13.17
N CYS A 165 1.10 -14.74 -11.88
CA CYS A 165 1.81 -15.76 -11.11
C CYS A 165 0.95 -17.02 -11.06
N SER A 166 1.55 -18.18 -11.33
CA SER A 166 0.89 -19.47 -11.14
C SER A 166 0.69 -19.74 -9.64
N GLU A 167 -0.50 -20.21 -9.27
CA GLU A 167 -0.74 -20.75 -7.93
C GLU A 167 0.13 -22.01 -7.76
N TYR A 168 0.97 -22.01 -6.74
CA TYR A 168 1.72 -23.18 -6.27
C TYR A 168 1.58 -23.25 -4.76
#